data_AF-A0A7S4G783-F1
#
_entry.id   AF-A0A7S4G783-F1
#
_cell.length_a   1.000
_cell.length_b   1.000
_cell.length_c   1.000
_cell.angle_alpha   90.00
_cell.angle_beta   90.00
_cell.angle_gamma   90.00
#
_symmetry.space_group_name_H-M   'P 1'
#
loop_
_entity.id
_entity.type
_entity.pdbx_description
1 polymer ?
#
loop_
_entity_poly.entity_id
_entity_poly.type
_entity_poly.pdbx_seq_one_letter_code
_entity_poly.pdbx_strand_id
1 'polypeptide(L)'
;IFFRRQGPQLMDGNSGPFPWAAAPILLTATAVAVTIAAFLVNHGHGALAVLPATHVQVVHRTAAAPTAHAFAQALRPSNSALFPDPAPPPVYPSSFRATPATAHATTTSPSQPPPTSVAAYMLLAASTVTAALAAILQRRDLVHRPIAPLHSLTAPVPVSPPGAASAPGALAATPGHRAPGSSRRTALLQGVAAAAALTQAPVPATATATSNEDLVDVYFGVGCFWHVQHEFVEAERRLLGRSDEQLTAFAGYAGGNSLGKDPRKPNSPQNLVCYHNFSQVADYGKLGHAEAVGMRIPKASVRDFAREYFQLFDKKGDRPDKGDRGPEYRSIVGLPGGMNGELFAAVKCEAEGLVELKEGVGNDPDTIGKRTVWVYDNTKFPFHLGEVYHQYHDGFMPGEDYPPAYNDLKADAYRAGRLVWSGCPDIVGP
;
A
#
# COMPACT_ATOMS: atom_id res chain seq x y z
N ILE A 1 24.14 -55.01 25.06
CA ILE A 1 24.59 -56.07 24.13
C ILE A 1 24.21 -55.60 22.74
N PHE A 2 24.91 -54.62 22.15
CA PHE A 2 26.17 -54.69 21.37
C PHE A 2 26.12 -55.63 20.15
N PHE A 3 26.61 -55.06 19.03
CA PHE A 3 27.03 -55.64 17.73
C PHE A 3 25.98 -55.67 16.60
N ARG A 4 26.29 -55.31 15.34
CA ARG A 4 27.50 -54.75 14.70
C ARG A 4 27.13 -54.31 13.28
N ARG A 5 27.87 -53.31 12.77
CA ARG A 5 28.04 -52.97 11.35
C ARG A 5 28.44 -54.18 10.49
N GLN A 6 27.96 -54.21 9.25
CA GLN A 6 28.78 -54.43 8.06
C GLN A 6 28.35 -53.46 6.95
N GLY A 7 29.30 -52.69 6.42
CA GLY A 7 29.24 -52.12 5.06
C GLY A 7 30.12 -52.99 4.14
N PRO A 8 30.59 -52.45 3.02
CA PRO A 8 29.84 -52.24 1.78
C PRO A 8 30.37 -53.13 0.64
N GLN A 9 29.56 -53.39 -0.39
CA GLN A 9 30.08 -53.88 -1.68
C GLN A 9 29.89 -52.82 -2.75
N LEU A 10 31.01 -52.33 -3.27
CA LEU A 10 31.14 -51.79 -4.61
C LEU A 10 30.99 -52.94 -5.61
N MET A 11 30.20 -52.74 -6.67
CA MET A 11 30.43 -53.35 -7.96
C MET A 11 30.17 -52.30 -9.04
N ASP A 12 31.24 -51.93 -9.74
CA ASP A 12 31.22 -51.28 -11.04
C ASP A 12 30.61 -52.23 -12.08
N GLY A 13 29.88 -51.70 -13.07
CA GLY A 13 29.28 -52.54 -14.10
C GLY A 13 28.49 -51.79 -15.15
N ASN A 14 29.20 -51.00 -15.95
CA ASN A 14 28.73 -50.34 -17.16
C ASN A 14 28.40 -51.38 -18.27
N SER A 15 27.15 -51.43 -18.74
CA SER A 15 26.82 -52.02 -20.07
C SER A 15 25.44 -51.61 -20.58
N GLY A 16 25.42 -50.66 -21.52
CA GLY A 16 24.78 -50.83 -22.83
C GLY A 16 23.25 -50.62 -22.96
N PRO A 17 22.78 -49.89 -24.00
CA PRO A 17 21.38 -49.46 -24.13
C PRO A 17 20.53 -50.47 -24.93
N PHE A 18 19.24 -50.58 -24.59
CA PHE A 18 18.23 -51.21 -25.45
C PHE A 18 17.04 -50.26 -25.72
N PRO A 19 16.57 -50.15 -26.98
CA PRO A 19 15.57 -49.17 -27.39
C PRO A 19 14.21 -49.81 -27.69
N TRP A 20 13.11 -49.35 -27.09
CA TRP A 20 11.76 -49.69 -27.55
C TRP A 20 10.83 -48.46 -27.53
N ALA A 21 10.58 -47.98 -28.74
CA ALA A 21 9.32 -47.50 -29.31
C ALA A 21 8.39 -46.59 -28.47
N ALA A 22 8.32 -45.34 -28.91
CA ALA A 22 7.17 -44.46 -28.69
C ALA A 22 5.96 -44.93 -29.53
N ALA A 23 4.79 -44.98 -28.90
CA ALA A 23 3.49 -45.04 -29.57
C ALA A 23 2.64 -43.83 -29.12
N PRO A 24 1.96 -43.12 -30.04
CA PRO A 24 1.19 -41.92 -29.70
C PRO A 24 -0.21 -42.28 -29.20
N ILE A 25 -0.56 -41.79 -28.01
CA ILE A 25 -1.94 -41.76 -27.52
C ILE A 25 -2.56 -40.45 -28.02
N LEU A 26 -3.26 -40.54 -29.15
CA LEU A 26 -4.18 -39.51 -29.62
C LEU A 26 -5.59 -39.99 -29.26
N LEU A 27 -6.07 -39.66 -28.05
CA LEU A 27 -7.47 -39.86 -27.67
C LEU A 27 -8.17 -38.50 -27.54
N THR A 28 -9.28 -38.44 -28.24
CA THR A 28 -10.04 -37.28 -28.69
C THR A 28 -10.81 -36.59 -27.57
N ALA A 29 -10.71 -35.26 -27.51
CA ALA A 29 -11.45 -34.35 -26.61
C ALA A 29 -12.99 -34.43 -26.75
N THR A 30 -13.52 -35.14 -27.74
CA THR A 30 -14.96 -35.36 -27.96
C THR A 30 -15.59 -36.34 -26.98
N ALA A 31 -14.82 -37.24 -26.36
CA ALA A 31 -15.38 -38.24 -25.43
C ALA A 31 -15.74 -37.63 -24.05
N VAL A 32 -15.01 -36.61 -23.60
CA VAL A 32 -15.24 -35.97 -22.28
C VAL A 32 -16.47 -35.06 -22.31
N ALA A 33 -16.77 -34.43 -23.44
CA ALA A 33 -17.94 -33.56 -23.60
C ALA A 33 -19.27 -34.34 -23.55
N VAL A 34 -19.30 -35.57 -24.07
CA VAL A 34 -20.49 -36.43 -24.08
C VAL A 34 -20.79 -36.98 -22.68
N THR A 35 -19.77 -37.26 -21.86
CA THR A 35 -19.96 -37.73 -20.48
C THR A 35 -20.46 -36.61 -19.53
N ILE A 36 -20.01 -35.37 -19.72
CA ILE A 36 -20.46 -34.23 -18.91
C ILE A 36 -21.90 -33.83 -19.27
N ALA A 37 -22.29 -33.88 -20.55
CA ALA A 37 -23.66 -33.61 -20.97
C ALA A 37 -24.65 -34.68 -20.45
N ALA A 38 -24.25 -35.96 -20.42
CA ALA A 38 -25.08 -37.03 -19.86
C ALA A 38 -25.21 -36.95 -18.32
N PHE A 39 -24.18 -36.44 -17.62
CA PHE A 39 -24.22 -36.24 -16.18
C PHE A 39 -25.13 -35.07 -15.75
N LEU A 40 -25.17 -33.98 -16.53
CA LEU A 40 -25.99 -32.81 -16.24
C LEU A 40 -27.48 -33.00 -16.58
N VAL A 41 -27.81 -33.89 -17.51
CA VAL A 41 -29.22 -34.22 -17.85
C VAL A 41 -29.85 -35.13 -16.79
N ASN A 42 -29.07 -35.91 -16.06
CA ASN A 42 -29.61 -36.95 -15.17
C ASN A 42 -29.85 -36.49 -13.71
N HIS A 43 -29.45 -35.27 -13.32
CA HIS A 43 -29.52 -34.79 -11.91
C HIS A 43 -30.22 -33.43 -11.71
N GLY A 44 -31.10 -33.02 -12.62
CA GLY A 44 -31.86 -31.78 -12.48
C GLY A 44 -33.18 -31.92 -11.71
N HIS A 45 -33.15 -31.71 -10.39
CA HIS A 45 -34.33 -31.27 -9.62
C HIS A 45 -33.99 -29.98 -8.86
N GLY A 46 -34.72 -28.90 -9.15
CA GLY A 46 -35.04 -27.86 -8.16
C GLY A 46 -34.72 -26.41 -8.53
N ALA A 47 -35.80 -25.66 -8.76
CA ALA A 47 -35.96 -24.21 -8.56
C ALA A 47 -35.25 -23.22 -9.51
N LEU A 48 -35.94 -22.87 -10.60
CA LEU A 48 -35.75 -21.61 -11.31
C LEU A 48 -36.54 -20.50 -10.59
N ALA A 49 -35.82 -19.60 -9.92
CA ALA A 49 -36.37 -18.34 -9.42
C ALA A 49 -36.56 -17.36 -10.59
N VAL A 50 -37.78 -16.83 -10.72
CA VAL A 50 -38.14 -15.77 -11.66
C VAL A 50 -37.60 -14.43 -11.13
N LEU A 51 -36.69 -13.80 -11.86
CA LEU A 51 -36.27 -12.42 -11.61
C LEU A 51 -37.16 -11.45 -12.43
N PRO A 52 -37.58 -10.31 -11.87
CA PRO A 52 -38.38 -9.33 -12.61
C PRO A 52 -37.50 -8.51 -13.56
N ALA A 53 -38.03 -8.24 -14.76
CA ALA A 53 -37.42 -7.36 -15.75
C ALA A 53 -37.40 -5.91 -15.24
N THR A 54 -36.20 -5.31 -15.20
CA THR A 54 -36.03 -3.88 -14.95
C THR A 54 -35.93 -3.14 -16.28
N HIS A 55 -36.86 -2.20 -16.49
CA HIS A 55 -36.78 -1.21 -17.56
C HIS A 55 -35.63 -0.23 -17.28
N VAL A 56 -34.62 -0.21 -18.14
CA VAL A 56 -33.58 0.82 -18.14
C VAL A 56 -34.05 1.98 -19.02
N GLN A 57 -34.47 3.09 -18.42
CA GLN A 57 -34.59 4.38 -19.10
C GLN A 57 -33.22 5.05 -19.15
N VAL A 58 -32.74 5.31 -20.36
CA VAL A 58 -31.57 6.15 -20.63
C VAL A 58 -32.00 7.61 -20.50
N VAL A 59 -31.57 8.27 -19.42
CA VAL A 59 -31.70 9.73 -19.26
C VAL A 59 -30.33 10.36 -19.54
N HIS A 60 -30.22 11.09 -20.64
CA HIS A 60 -29.12 12.02 -20.86
C HIS A 60 -29.24 13.18 -19.86
N ARG A 61 -28.23 13.40 -19.03
CA ARG A 61 -28.03 14.67 -18.33
C ARG A 61 -26.67 15.25 -18.67
N THR A 62 -26.73 16.44 -19.25
CA THR A 62 -25.64 17.37 -19.52
C THR A 62 -25.14 18.03 -18.23
N ALA A 63 -23.85 18.36 -18.25
CA ALA A 63 -23.05 18.91 -17.16
C ALA A 63 -23.50 20.28 -16.64
N ALA A 64 -23.19 20.55 -15.36
CA ALA A 64 -22.91 21.88 -14.85
C ALA A 64 -21.94 21.77 -13.65
N ALA A 65 -20.80 22.45 -13.75
CA ALA A 65 -19.83 22.62 -12.68
C ALA A 65 -20.23 23.80 -11.78
N PRO A 66 -19.99 23.77 -10.45
CA PRO A 66 -20.02 24.97 -9.64
C PRO A 66 -18.61 25.54 -9.44
N THR A 67 -18.55 26.84 -9.69
CA THR A 67 -17.47 27.79 -9.47
C THR A 67 -17.03 27.88 -8.01
N ALA A 68 -15.71 27.91 -7.80
CA ALA A 68 -15.08 28.24 -6.52
C ALA A 68 -15.16 29.74 -6.22
N HIS A 69 -15.60 30.09 -5.01
CA HIS A 69 -15.46 31.45 -4.45
C HIS A 69 -14.37 31.45 -3.40
N ALA A 70 -13.34 32.27 -3.66
CA ALA A 70 -12.29 32.62 -2.72
C ALA A 70 -12.82 33.60 -1.66
N PHE A 71 -12.42 33.41 -0.40
CA PHE A 71 -12.36 34.49 0.58
C PHE A 71 -11.07 34.34 1.39
N ALA A 72 -10.19 35.33 1.25
CA ALA A 72 -9.03 35.54 2.09
C ALA A 72 -9.35 36.73 3.01
N GLN A 73 -9.15 36.59 4.32
CA GLN A 73 -8.87 37.72 5.21
C GLN A 73 -8.17 37.25 6.50
N ALA A 74 -7.42 38.19 7.07
CA ALA A 74 -6.20 37.97 7.84
C ALA A 74 -6.38 38.07 9.37
N LEU A 75 -5.46 37.41 10.08
CA LEU A 75 -4.74 37.79 11.32
C LEU A 75 -5.50 38.56 12.43
N ARG A 76 -5.65 37.95 13.63
CA ARG A 76 -4.92 38.26 14.89
C ARG A 76 -5.47 37.50 16.12
N PRO A 77 -4.70 37.38 17.23
CA PRO A 77 -4.94 36.42 18.31
C PRO A 77 -5.78 37.00 19.45
N SER A 78 -6.53 36.15 20.16
CA SER A 78 -7.15 36.49 21.45
C SER A 78 -7.13 35.33 22.44
N ASN A 79 -6.53 35.65 23.58
CA ASN A 79 -6.51 35.05 24.90
C ASN A 79 -7.55 33.98 25.29
N SER A 80 -7.00 33.04 26.06
CA SER A 80 -7.58 32.23 27.15
C SER A 80 -8.84 32.79 27.82
N ALA A 81 -9.88 31.95 27.92
CA ALA A 81 -10.50 31.45 29.17
C ALA A 81 -11.98 31.05 28.97
N LEU A 82 -12.40 30.06 29.75
CA LEU A 82 -13.77 29.62 30.05
C LEU A 82 -14.38 28.54 29.13
N PHE A 83 -14.20 27.28 29.53
CA PHE A 83 -15.11 26.18 29.20
C PHE A 83 -16.24 26.13 30.26
N PRO A 84 -17.52 26.07 29.88
CA PRO A 84 -18.58 25.60 30.76
C PRO A 84 -18.69 24.07 30.73
N ASP A 85 -19.09 23.48 31.86
CA ASP A 85 -19.28 22.04 32.06
C ASP A 85 -20.25 21.39 31.05
N PRO A 86 -20.05 20.11 30.68
CA PRO A 86 -20.95 19.40 29.78
C PRO A 86 -22.25 18.98 30.48
N ALA A 87 -23.37 19.21 29.80
CA ALA A 87 -24.70 18.76 30.20
C ALA A 87 -24.81 17.21 30.24
N PRO A 88 -25.66 16.64 31.11
CA PRO A 88 -25.86 15.20 31.20
C PRO A 88 -26.62 14.63 29.98
N PRO A 89 -26.38 13.35 29.62
CA PRO A 89 -27.02 12.72 28.46
C PRO A 89 -28.51 12.42 28.70
N PRO A 90 -29.35 12.41 27.64
CA PRO A 90 -30.77 12.12 27.75
C PRO A 90 -31.04 10.62 27.94
N VAL A 91 -32.01 10.33 28.81
CA VAL A 91 -32.57 9.01 29.07
C VAL A 91 -33.55 8.64 27.95
N TYR A 92 -33.32 7.51 27.27
CA TYR A 92 -34.28 6.91 26.34
C TYR A 92 -35.05 5.77 27.02
N PRO A 93 -36.40 5.75 26.99
CA PRO A 93 -37.17 4.59 27.40
C PRO A 93 -37.28 3.57 26.26
N SER A 94 -36.93 2.33 26.60
CA SER A 94 -37.19 1.11 25.85
C SER A 94 -38.68 0.75 25.89
N SER A 95 -39.30 0.51 24.73
CA SER A 95 -40.19 -0.64 24.47
C SER A 95 -41.04 -0.39 23.22
N PHE A 96 -40.93 -1.25 22.21
CA PHE A 96 -42.11 -1.59 21.41
C PHE A 96 -42.14 -3.08 21.10
N ARG A 97 -43.31 -3.64 21.43
CA ARG A 97 -43.69 -5.04 21.45
C ARG A 97 -44.25 -5.42 20.08
N ALA A 98 -43.81 -6.55 19.56
CA ALA A 98 -44.35 -7.17 18.36
C ALA A 98 -45.69 -7.86 18.63
N THR A 99 -46.60 -7.87 17.64
CA THR A 99 -47.64 -8.90 17.41
C THR A 99 -48.19 -8.81 15.97
N PRO A 100 -48.82 -9.89 15.43
CA PRO A 100 -48.62 -10.32 14.04
C PRO A 100 -49.90 -10.42 13.17
N ALA A 101 -49.69 -10.77 11.89
CA ALA A 101 -50.56 -11.50 10.91
C ALA A 101 -51.96 -10.90 10.58
N THR A 102 -52.51 -10.96 9.36
CA THR A 102 -52.82 -12.16 8.55
C THR A 102 -53.32 -11.75 7.14
N ALA A 103 -53.36 -12.74 6.25
CA ALA A 103 -53.54 -12.78 4.79
C ALA A 103 -54.87 -12.27 4.17
N HIS A 104 -54.83 -11.95 2.87
CA HIS A 104 -55.42 -12.74 1.76
C HIS A 104 -55.48 -11.89 0.47
N ALA A 105 -54.93 -12.39 -0.65
CA ALA A 105 -55.29 -11.91 -1.98
C ALA A 105 -55.14 -13.02 -3.04
N THR A 106 -56.20 -13.14 -3.83
CA THR A 106 -56.50 -14.14 -4.86
C THR A 106 -55.76 -13.85 -6.16
N THR A 107 -55.10 -14.84 -6.75
CA THR A 107 -54.41 -14.73 -8.05
C THR A 107 -55.23 -15.34 -9.18
N THR A 108 -55.49 -14.54 -10.21
CA THR A 108 -56.01 -14.95 -11.52
C THR A 108 -54.87 -15.37 -12.45
N SER A 109 -55.12 -16.39 -13.27
CA SER A 109 -54.17 -17.01 -14.20
C SER A 109 -54.23 -16.36 -15.60
N PRO A 110 -53.10 -16.05 -16.26
CA PRO A 110 -53.09 -15.73 -17.68
C PRO A 110 -52.54 -16.88 -18.56
N SER A 111 -53.17 -16.99 -19.73
CA SER A 111 -52.97 -17.92 -20.84
C SER A 111 -51.55 -17.99 -21.40
N GLN A 112 -51.12 -19.19 -21.80
CA GLN A 112 -49.85 -19.46 -22.49
C GLN A 112 -49.85 -18.99 -23.97
N PRO A 113 -48.71 -18.49 -24.49
CA PRO A 113 -48.47 -18.31 -25.92
C PRO A 113 -47.88 -19.57 -26.59
N PRO A 114 -48.00 -19.71 -27.94
CA PRO A 114 -47.62 -20.91 -28.67
C PRO A 114 -46.10 -21.10 -28.82
N PRO A 115 -45.63 -22.34 -29.05
CA PRO A 115 -44.21 -22.67 -29.09
C PRO A 115 -43.52 -22.15 -30.36
N THR A 116 -42.53 -21.28 -30.19
CA THR A 116 -41.51 -21.00 -31.21
C THR A 116 -40.29 -21.91 -30.98
N SER A 117 -39.70 -22.38 -32.07
CA SER A 117 -38.74 -23.49 -32.09
C SER A 117 -37.43 -23.19 -31.36
N VAL A 118 -37.11 -24.04 -30.39
CA VAL A 118 -35.86 -24.10 -29.59
C VAL A 118 -34.57 -24.07 -30.43
N ALA A 119 -34.64 -24.41 -31.72
CA ALA A 119 -33.50 -24.41 -32.64
C ALA A 119 -32.87 -23.02 -32.86
N ALA A 120 -33.65 -21.93 -32.82
CA ALA A 120 -33.13 -20.57 -33.07
C ALA A 120 -32.31 -20.03 -31.88
N TYR A 121 -32.66 -20.41 -30.64
CA TYR A 121 -31.93 -20.00 -29.44
C TYR A 121 -30.58 -20.72 -29.30
N MET A 122 -30.50 -21.99 -29.72
CA MET A 122 -29.27 -22.77 -29.64
C MET A 122 -28.19 -22.26 -30.61
N LEU A 123 -28.55 -21.78 -31.80
CA LEU A 123 -27.57 -21.21 -32.74
C LEU A 123 -27.00 -19.86 -32.29
N LEU A 124 -27.80 -19.02 -31.62
CA LEU A 124 -27.33 -17.73 -31.08
C LEU A 124 -26.47 -17.88 -29.82
N ALA A 125 -26.73 -18.91 -29.00
CA ALA A 125 -25.92 -19.22 -27.82
C ALA A 125 -24.55 -19.79 -28.21
N ALA A 126 -24.45 -20.57 -29.28
CA ALA A 126 -23.18 -21.13 -29.74
C ALA A 126 -22.20 -20.07 -30.31
N SER A 127 -22.71 -19.04 -30.99
CA SER A 127 -21.86 -17.99 -31.58
C SER A 127 -21.29 -17.03 -30.53
N THR A 128 -22.03 -16.74 -29.47
CA THR A 128 -21.59 -15.87 -28.36
C THR A 128 -20.54 -16.53 -27.48
N VAL A 129 -20.65 -17.83 -27.23
CA VAL A 129 -19.66 -18.60 -26.46
C VAL A 129 -18.33 -18.72 -27.22
N THR A 130 -18.37 -18.88 -28.54
CA THR A 130 -17.15 -19.00 -29.37
C THR A 130 -16.37 -17.69 -29.43
N ALA A 131 -17.07 -16.55 -29.51
CA ALA A 131 -16.44 -15.23 -29.47
C ALA A 131 -15.82 -14.90 -28.09
N ALA A 132 -16.49 -15.30 -27.00
CA ALA A 132 -15.98 -15.12 -25.65
C ALA A 132 -14.72 -15.98 -25.38
N LEU A 133 -14.68 -17.22 -25.87
CA LEU A 133 -13.51 -18.09 -25.73
C LEU A 133 -12.30 -17.58 -26.52
N ALA A 134 -12.51 -17.05 -27.73
CA ALA A 134 -11.45 -16.47 -28.55
C ALA A 134 -10.82 -15.22 -27.89
N ALA A 135 -11.64 -14.38 -27.25
CA ALA A 135 -11.17 -13.21 -26.51
C ALA A 135 -10.38 -13.57 -25.23
N ILE A 136 -10.73 -14.68 -24.57
CA ILE A 136 -9.98 -15.20 -23.41
C ILE A 136 -8.63 -15.78 -23.83
N LEU A 137 -8.57 -16.47 -24.98
CA LEU A 137 -7.32 -17.04 -25.49
C LEU A 137 -6.35 -15.97 -26.00
N GLN A 138 -6.83 -14.91 -26.66
CA GLN A 138 -5.98 -13.78 -27.07
C GLN A 138 -5.40 -12.97 -25.89
N ARG A 139 -6.02 -13.01 -24.71
CA ARG A 139 -5.47 -12.36 -23.50
C ARG A 139 -4.35 -13.16 -22.84
N ARG A 140 -4.25 -14.47 -23.10
CA ARG A 140 -3.22 -15.34 -22.49
C ARG A 140 -1.83 -15.11 -23.07
N ASP A 141 -1.72 -14.70 -24.34
CA ASP A 141 -0.43 -14.42 -24.99
C ASP A 141 0.20 -13.07 -24.56
N LEU A 142 -0.54 -12.22 -23.84
CA LEU A 142 -0.01 -10.97 -23.28
C LEU A 142 0.55 -11.12 -21.85
N VAL A 143 0.36 -12.27 -21.20
CA VAL A 143 0.71 -12.47 -19.77
C VAL A 143 2.04 -13.22 -19.57
N HIS A 144 2.68 -13.71 -20.65
CA HIS A 144 4.03 -14.28 -20.58
C HIS A 144 5.09 -13.32 -21.15
N ARG A 145 5.28 -12.18 -20.48
CA ARG A 145 6.60 -11.55 -20.42
C ARG A 145 7.28 -11.98 -19.13
N PRO A 146 8.53 -12.49 -19.16
CA PRO A 146 9.25 -12.81 -17.95
C PRO A 146 9.49 -11.52 -17.15
N ILE A 147 8.88 -11.42 -15.97
CA ILE A 147 9.14 -10.36 -15.00
C ILE A 147 10.43 -10.75 -14.27
N ALA A 148 11.44 -9.87 -14.33
CA ALA A 148 12.65 -10.02 -13.54
C ALA A 148 12.32 -9.89 -12.04
N PRO A 149 12.86 -10.76 -11.17
CA PRO A 149 12.56 -10.73 -9.74
C PRO A 149 13.12 -9.45 -9.08
N LEU A 150 12.27 -8.78 -8.28
CA LEU A 150 12.72 -7.81 -7.26
C LEU A 150 13.41 -8.61 -6.14
N HIS A 151 14.67 -8.97 -6.34
CA HIS A 151 15.58 -9.26 -5.26
C HIS A 151 16.15 -7.95 -4.71
N SER A 152 16.34 -7.90 -3.38
CA SER A 152 17.21 -7.01 -2.61
C SER A 152 17.82 -5.83 -3.40
N LEU A 153 17.38 -4.61 -3.12
CA LEU A 153 17.93 -3.38 -3.68
C LEU A 153 19.36 -3.15 -3.17
N THR A 154 20.34 -3.84 -3.74
CA THR A 154 21.77 -3.50 -3.67
C THR A 154 22.37 -3.59 -5.07
N ALA A 155 22.32 -2.48 -5.81
CA ALA A 155 23.08 -2.33 -7.04
C ALA A 155 24.47 -1.73 -6.73
N PRO A 156 25.55 -2.17 -7.41
CA PRO A 156 26.89 -1.66 -7.19
C PRO A 156 27.08 -0.26 -7.77
N VAL A 157 27.70 0.62 -6.99
CA VAL A 157 28.11 1.98 -7.38
C VAL A 157 29.21 1.88 -8.46
N PRO A 158 29.08 2.56 -9.62
CA PRO A 158 30.16 2.66 -10.59
C PRO A 158 31.27 3.56 -10.05
N VAL A 159 32.46 2.99 -9.86
CA VAL A 159 33.68 3.72 -9.54
C VAL A 159 34.08 4.56 -10.74
N SER A 160 33.98 5.89 -10.62
CA SER A 160 34.59 6.82 -11.58
C SER A 160 36.11 6.95 -11.32
N PRO A 161 36.93 7.12 -12.35
CA PRO A 161 38.38 7.19 -12.22
C PRO A 161 38.86 8.49 -11.56
N PRO A 162 40.08 8.50 -10.96
CA PRO A 162 40.58 9.62 -10.19
C PRO A 162 40.91 10.83 -11.07
N GLY A 163 40.51 12.00 -10.56
CA GLY A 163 40.67 13.30 -11.20
C GLY A 163 42.12 13.72 -11.43
N ALA A 164 42.30 14.46 -12.53
CA ALA A 164 43.50 15.21 -12.82
C ALA A 164 43.61 16.42 -11.88
N ALA A 165 44.80 16.59 -11.33
CA ALA A 165 45.21 17.72 -10.52
C ALA A 165 45.21 19.03 -11.32
N SER A 166 44.85 20.14 -10.67
CA SER A 166 45.28 21.48 -11.06
C SER A 166 45.50 22.33 -9.81
N ALA A 167 46.70 22.90 -9.77
CA ALA A 167 47.36 23.56 -8.65
C ALA A 167 46.91 25.04 -8.50
N PRO A 168 47.40 25.77 -7.47
CA PRO A 168 46.78 26.99 -6.93
C PRO A 168 47.31 28.28 -7.59
N GLY A 169 46.43 29.28 -7.67
CA GLY A 169 46.77 30.65 -8.09
C GLY A 169 46.40 31.66 -7.00
N ALA A 170 47.39 32.44 -6.58
CA ALA A 170 47.38 33.30 -5.42
C ALA A 170 46.70 34.68 -5.62
N LEU A 171 46.29 35.25 -4.48
CA LEU A 171 46.40 36.67 -4.05
C LEU A 171 46.32 37.80 -5.10
N ALA A 172 45.33 38.69 -4.93
CA ALA A 172 45.56 40.13 -4.88
C ALA A 172 44.33 40.86 -4.31
N ALA A 173 44.60 41.89 -3.50
CA ALA A 173 43.64 42.70 -2.76
C ALA A 173 43.52 44.12 -3.33
N THR A 174 42.42 44.79 -2.97
CA THR A 174 42.15 46.26 -2.88
C THR A 174 41.95 47.08 -4.18
N PRO A 175 41.41 48.33 -4.11
CA PRO A 175 40.35 48.90 -3.27
C PRO A 175 39.27 49.66 -4.12
N GLY A 176 38.25 50.19 -3.44
CA GLY A 176 37.03 50.73 -4.06
C GLY A 176 37.08 52.11 -4.75
N HIS A 177 35.93 52.46 -5.35
CA HIS A 177 35.59 53.82 -5.75
C HIS A 177 34.10 54.10 -5.54
N ARG A 178 33.83 55.35 -5.16
CA ARG A 178 32.60 55.90 -4.61
C ARG A 178 32.11 57.03 -5.52
N ALA A 179 30.81 57.04 -5.81
CA ALA A 179 29.94 58.17 -6.24
C ALA A 179 30.18 58.76 -7.68
N PRO A 180 29.26 59.60 -8.25
CA PRO A 180 28.03 60.21 -7.71
C PRO A 180 26.78 60.14 -8.64
N GLY A 181 25.66 60.72 -8.17
CA GLY A 181 24.36 60.76 -8.86
C GLY A 181 24.13 61.94 -9.83
N SER A 182 22.84 62.30 -9.97
CA SER A 182 22.21 63.25 -10.92
C SER A 182 21.65 62.53 -12.16
N SER A 183 20.42 62.73 -12.64
CA SER A 183 19.67 63.98 -12.74
C SER A 183 18.15 63.75 -12.78
N ARG A 184 17.40 64.70 -12.21
CA ARG A 184 15.95 64.85 -12.37
C ARG A 184 15.67 65.84 -13.51
N ARG A 185 14.55 65.58 -14.21
CA ARG A 185 13.75 66.47 -15.08
C ARG A 185 14.18 66.57 -16.55
N THR A 186 13.24 66.19 -17.44
CA THR A 186 12.83 66.79 -18.74
C THR A 186 12.08 65.69 -19.50
N ALA A 187 10.97 65.85 -20.19
CA ALA A 187 9.82 66.75 -20.17
C ALA A 187 8.70 65.99 -20.91
N LEU A 188 7.45 66.39 -20.66
CA LEU A 188 6.25 65.97 -21.37
C LEU A 188 6.39 66.19 -22.90
N LEU A 189 5.92 65.23 -23.71
CA LEU A 189 4.81 65.37 -24.69
C LEU A 189 4.85 64.31 -25.79
N GLN A 190 3.67 63.76 -26.05
CA GLN A 190 3.14 63.23 -27.32
C GLN A 190 3.59 61.84 -27.80
N GLY A 191 2.58 61.03 -28.11
CA GLY A 191 2.70 59.86 -28.97
C GLY A 191 1.66 58.79 -28.65
N VAL A 192 0.43 58.97 -29.13
CA VAL A 192 -0.60 57.91 -29.17
C VAL A 192 -0.06 56.77 -30.04
N ALA A 193 0.42 55.71 -29.41
CA ALA A 193 0.66 54.43 -30.05
C ALA A 193 -0.02 53.37 -29.18
N ALA A 194 -1.10 52.80 -29.71
CA ALA A 194 -1.78 51.65 -29.14
C ALA A 194 -0.81 50.45 -29.16
N ALA A 195 -0.01 50.33 -28.10
CA ALA A 195 0.70 49.10 -27.80
C ALA A 195 -0.31 48.17 -27.13
N ALA A 196 -0.68 47.10 -27.84
CA ALA A 196 -1.33 45.94 -27.25
C ALA A 196 -0.43 45.42 -26.13
N ALA A 197 -0.71 45.88 -24.91
CA ALA A 197 -0.12 45.33 -23.70
C ALA A 197 -0.72 43.93 -23.53
N LEU A 198 -0.08 42.95 -24.17
CA LEU A 198 -0.19 41.54 -23.81
C LEU A 198 0.16 41.45 -22.34
N THR A 199 -0.85 41.43 -21.50
CA THR A 199 -0.75 41.00 -20.10
C THR A 199 -0.30 39.55 -20.14
N GLN A 200 1.02 39.34 -20.16
CA GLN A 200 1.61 38.07 -19.78
C GLN A 200 1.24 37.87 -18.32
N ALA A 201 0.12 37.17 -18.11
CA ALA A 201 -0.17 36.61 -16.81
C ALA A 201 1.06 35.79 -16.40
N PRO A 202 1.61 35.99 -15.19
CA PRO A 202 2.69 35.14 -14.71
C PRO A 202 2.18 33.71 -14.77
N VAL A 203 2.71 32.94 -15.71
CA VAL A 203 2.49 31.50 -15.74
C VAL A 203 3.02 31.02 -14.40
N PRO A 204 2.20 30.44 -13.52
CA PRO A 204 2.70 29.89 -12.27
C PRO A 204 3.81 28.93 -12.65
N ALA A 205 5.02 29.21 -12.16
CA ALA A 205 6.17 28.35 -12.34
C ALA A 205 5.72 26.98 -11.84
N THR A 206 5.42 26.10 -12.80
CA THR A 206 5.15 24.71 -12.51
C THR A 206 6.49 24.24 -11.97
N ALA A 207 6.57 24.07 -10.66
CA ALA A 207 7.72 23.47 -10.01
C ALA A 207 7.82 22.08 -10.62
N THR A 208 8.58 21.96 -11.69
CA THR A 208 9.04 20.69 -12.23
C THR A 208 9.77 20.05 -11.07
N ALA A 209 9.13 19.06 -10.45
CA ALA A 209 9.72 18.19 -9.45
C ALA A 209 11.07 17.75 -10.01
N THR A 210 12.13 18.38 -9.51
CA THR A 210 13.49 18.12 -9.95
C THR A 210 13.82 16.70 -9.50
N SER A 211 13.66 15.79 -10.45
CA SER A 211 14.34 14.52 -10.60
C SER A 211 15.69 14.49 -9.88
N ASN A 212 15.86 13.48 -9.01
CA ASN A 212 17.03 13.17 -8.16
C ASN A 212 16.99 13.73 -6.73
N GLU A 213 15.84 13.69 -6.07
CA GLU A 213 15.88 13.69 -4.61
C GLU A 213 16.49 12.37 -4.14
N ASP A 214 17.50 12.44 -3.28
CA ASP A 214 18.08 11.28 -2.60
C ASP A 214 17.01 10.70 -1.67
N LEU A 215 16.23 9.75 -2.20
CA LEU A 215 15.24 9.02 -1.45
C LEU A 215 15.92 7.98 -0.56
N VAL A 216 15.39 7.82 0.64
CA VAL A 216 15.83 6.81 1.60
C VAL A 216 14.64 5.97 2.03
N ASP A 217 14.87 4.67 2.15
CA ASP A 217 13.91 3.76 2.76
C ASP A 217 14.05 3.89 4.28
N VAL A 218 12.93 4.06 4.98
CA VAL A 218 12.81 4.16 6.44
C VAL A 218 11.57 3.41 6.90
N TYR A 219 11.49 3.09 8.19
CA TYR A 219 10.24 2.63 8.78
C TYR A 219 10.05 3.15 10.20
N PHE A 220 8.79 3.24 10.62
CA PHE A 220 8.39 3.70 11.95
C PHE A 220 7.29 2.80 12.50
N GLY A 221 7.38 2.41 13.77
CA GLY A 221 6.35 1.61 14.45
C GLY A 221 6.12 2.15 15.86
N VAL A 222 4.87 2.26 16.30
CA VAL A 222 4.48 2.75 17.63
C VAL A 222 3.12 2.19 18.01
N GLY A 223 3.02 0.86 18.02
CA GLY A 223 1.75 0.17 18.21
C GLY A 223 1.18 -0.39 16.92
N CYS A 224 -0.15 -0.48 16.86
CA CYS A 224 -0.91 -0.97 15.71
C CYS A 224 -0.57 -0.16 14.45
N PHE A 225 -0.06 -0.82 13.41
CA PHE A 225 0.35 -0.11 12.20
C PHE A 225 -0.78 0.56 11.38
N TRP A 226 -2.06 0.30 11.68
CA TRP A 226 -3.18 0.84 10.91
C TRP A 226 -3.32 2.34 11.14
N HIS A 227 -3.34 2.77 12.40
CA HIS A 227 -3.36 4.19 12.73
C HIS A 227 -2.05 4.86 12.34
N VAL A 228 -0.91 4.18 12.54
CA VAL A 228 0.41 4.70 12.13
C VAL A 228 0.46 4.92 10.61
N GLN A 229 -0.12 4.03 9.80
CA GLN A 229 -0.15 4.17 8.35
C GLN A 229 -0.99 5.38 7.93
N HIS A 230 -2.15 5.57 8.56
CA HIS A 230 -3.01 6.71 8.29
C HIS A 230 -2.26 8.03 8.52
N GLU A 231 -1.62 8.17 9.69
CA GLU A 231 -0.88 9.39 10.05
C GLU A 231 0.27 9.68 9.08
N PHE A 232 0.97 8.64 8.61
CA PHE A 232 2.04 8.83 7.62
C PHE A 232 1.56 9.10 6.20
N VAL A 233 0.40 8.57 5.79
CA VAL A 233 -0.24 8.95 4.52
C VAL A 233 -0.59 10.45 4.53
N GLU A 234 -1.18 10.94 5.63
CA GLU A 234 -1.49 12.36 5.78
C GLU A 234 -0.22 13.21 5.84
N ALA A 235 0.85 12.72 6.48
CA ALA A 235 2.15 13.37 6.48
C ALA A 235 2.76 13.46 5.06
N GLU A 236 2.69 12.40 4.26
CA GLU A 236 3.17 12.43 2.87
C GLU A 236 2.41 13.46 2.01
N ARG A 237 1.08 13.51 2.16
CA ARG A 237 0.25 14.52 1.47
C ARG A 237 0.63 15.93 1.88
N ARG A 238 0.76 16.19 3.19
CA ARG A 238 1.00 17.53 3.74
C ARG A 238 2.45 18.02 3.59
N LEU A 239 3.43 17.18 3.92
CA LEU A 239 4.85 17.55 3.96
C LEU A 239 5.52 17.46 2.59
N LEU A 240 5.14 16.45 1.79
CA LEU A 240 5.77 16.18 0.49
C LEU A 240 4.89 16.59 -0.70
N GLY A 241 3.62 16.95 -0.47
CA GLY A 241 2.69 17.27 -1.55
C GLY A 241 2.38 16.08 -2.45
N ARG A 242 2.52 14.85 -1.95
CA ARG A 242 2.29 13.62 -2.73
C ARG A 242 0.81 13.47 -3.06
N SER A 243 0.53 13.10 -4.31
CA SER A 243 -0.77 12.56 -4.68
C SER A 243 -0.92 11.11 -4.21
N ASP A 244 -2.13 10.58 -4.27
CA ASP A 244 -2.48 9.22 -3.84
C ASP A 244 -1.68 8.14 -4.58
N GLU A 245 -1.33 8.39 -5.85
CA GLU A 245 -0.52 7.51 -6.68
C GLU A 245 0.97 7.54 -6.32
N GLN A 246 1.41 8.58 -5.60
CA GLN A 246 2.79 8.80 -5.20
C GLN A 246 3.08 8.38 -3.76
N LEU A 247 2.04 8.02 -2.99
CA LEU A 247 2.18 7.56 -1.61
C LEU A 247 3.07 6.32 -1.51
N THR A 248 3.91 6.29 -0.48
CA THR A 248 4.85 5.19 -0.21
C THR A 248 4.69 4.59 1.19
N ALA A 249 3.80 5.13 2.03
CA ALA A 249 3.47 4.56 3.33
C ALA A 249 2.71 3.22 3.20
N PHE A 250 3.39 2.13 3.56
CA PHE A 250 2.83 0.78 3.59
C PHE A 250 2.98 0.13 4.97
N ALA A 251 1.93 -0.53 5.44
CA ALA A 251 1.94 -1.33 6.66
C ALA A 251 2.70 -2.65 6.46
N GLY A 252 3.43 -3.09 7.48
CA GLY A 252 4.21 -4.32 7.45
C GLY A 252 4.99 -4.58 8.73
N TYR A 253 6.10 -5.31 8.60
CA TYR A 253 6.82 -5.89 9.73
C TYR A 253 8.31 -5.61 9.65
N ALA A 254 8.94 -5.30 10.78
CA ALA A 254 10.38 -5.07 10.84
C ALA A 254 10.98 -5.37 12.22
N GLY A 255 12.32 -5.32 12.32
CA GLY A 255 13.02 -5.43 13.60
C GLY A 255 13.08 -6.85 14.19
N GLY A 256 12.71 -7.88 13.45
CA GLY A 256 12.90 -9.29 13.83
C GLY A 256 14.19 -9.89 13.27
N ASN A 257 14.64 -10.98 13.88
CA ASN A 257 15.87 -11.71 13.48
C ASN A 257 15.61 -12.92 12.59
N SER A 258 14.35 -13.20 12.24
CA SER A 258 13.98 -14.44 11.56
C SER A 258 13.00 -14.21 10.43
N LEU A 259 13.07 -15.09 9.45
CA LEU A 259 12.15 -15.14 8.32
C LEU A 259 11.56 -16.55 8.25
N GLY A 260 10.33 -16.66 7.78
CA GLY A 260 9.61 -17.92 7.67
C GLY A 260 9.39 -18.37 6.23
N LYS A 261 8.68 -19.50 6.11
CA LYS A 261 8.20 -20.09 4.84
C LYS A 261 6.82 -20.70 5.06
N ASP A 262 6.08 -20.97 4.00
CA ASP A 262 4.83 -21.75 4.08
C ASP A 262 5.17 -23.24 3.97
N PRO A 263 5.08 -24.04 5.06
CA PRO A 263 5.43 -25.45 5.04
C PRO A 263 4.51 -26.29 4.14
N ARG A 264 3.34 -25.76 3.75
CA ARG A 264 2.38 -26.44 2.88
C ARG A 264 2.65 -26.19 1.40
N LYS A 265 3.47 -25.20 1.09
CA LYS A 265 3.85 -24.82 -0.28
C LYS A 265 5.37 -24.96 -0.41
N PRO A 266 5.87 -26.10 -0.92
CA PRO A 266 7.32 -26.35 -1.04
C PRO A 266 8.07 -25.28 -1.84
N ASN A 267 7.37 -24.60 -2.75
CA ASN A 267 7.90 -23.52 -3.59
C ASN A 267 7.56 -22.11 -3.06
N SER A 268 7.13 -21.99 -1.80
CA SER A 268 6.92 -20.68 -1.19
C SER A 268 8.25 -19.93 -1.01
N PRO A 269 8.23 -18.59 -1.06
CA PRO A 269 9.39 -17.79 -0.69
C PRO A 269 9.90 -18.15 0.71
N GLN A 270 11.22 -18.12 0.91
CA GLN A 270 11.86 -18.43 2.20
C GLN A 270 11.98 -17.21 3.13
N ASN A 271 11.43 -16.07 2.70
CA ASN A 271 11.54 -14.77 3.33
C ASN A 271 10.17 -14.20 3.73
N LEU A 272 9.24 -15.07 4.13
CA LEU A 272 7.90 -14.65 4.54
C LEU A 272 7.90 -14.08 5.96
N VAL A 273 7.09 -13.05 6.16
CA VAL A 273 6.74 -12.49 7.46
C VAL A 273 5.26 -12.15 7.36
N CYS A 274 4.43 -12.90 8.08
CA CYS A 274 2.98 -12.89 7.91
C CYS A 274 2.29 -12.47 9.19
N TYR A 275 1.14 -11.80 9.05
CA TYR A 275 0.26 -11.52 10.17
C TYR A 275 -0.18 -12.81 10.87
N HIS A 276 -0.71 -12.66 12.09
CA HIS A 276 -1.29 -13.77 12.84
C HIS A 276 -2.30 -14.53 11.99
N ASN A 277 -2.02 -15.81 11.77
CA ASN A 277 -2.85 -16.66 10.94
C ASN A 277 -3.02 -18.04 11.60
N PHE A 278 -4.20 -18.64 11.42
CA PHE A 278 -4.53 -19.95 12.00
C PHE A 278 -3.60 -21.07 11.55
N SER A 279 -2.92 -20.89 10.42
CA SER A 279 -1.97 -21.87 9.88
C SER A 279 -0.55 -21.73 10.46
N GLN A 280 -0.31 -20.70 11.28
CA GLN A 280 0.98 -20.35 11.86
C GLN A 280 2.10 -20.24 10.82
N VAL A 281 1.76 -19.87 9.59
CA VAL A 281 2.75 -19.64 8.52
C VAL A 281 3.49 -18.36 8.84
N ALA A 282 4.80 -18.48 9.09
CA ALA A 282 5.71 -17.34 9.20
C ALA A 282 5.19 -16.17 10.06
N ASP A 283 4.53 -16.49 11.17
CA ASP A 283 3.92 -15.51 12.08
C ASP A 283 4.95 -14.48 12.56
N TYR A 284 4.72 -13.20 12.24
CA TYR A 284 5.70 -12.12 12.42
C TYR A 284 6.13 -11.96 13.88
N GLY A 285 5.20 -12.16 14.82
CA GLY A 285 5.44 -12.11 16.25
C GLY A 285 6.38 -13.21 16.73
N LYS A 286 6.16 -14.45 16.28
CA LYS A 286 7.08 -15.57 16.54
C LYS A 286 8.45 -15.40 15.89
N LEU A 287 8.50 -14.70 14.76
CA LEU A 287 9.74 -14.32 14.08
C LEU A 287 10.42 -13.09 14.73
N GLY A 288 9.77 -12.48 15.73
CA GLY A 288 10.26 -11.38 16.55
C GLY A 288 10.20 -10.01 15.87
N HIS A 289 9.43 -9.88 14.79
CA HIS A 289 9.16 -8.57 14.18
C HIS A 289 8.18 -7.77 15.02
N ALA A 290 8.08 -6.48 14.72
CA ALA A 290 7.04 -5.58 15.19
C ALA A 290 6.29 -4.99 14.00
N GLU A 291 5.06 -4.56 14.25
CA GLU A 291 4.27 -3.78 13.31
C GLU A 291 4.94 -2.42 13.04
N ALA A 292 5.02 -2.07 11.76
CA ALA A 292 5.68 -0.86 11.29
C ALA A 292 5.07 -0.36 9.99
N VAL A 293 5.35 0.89 9.68
CA VAL A 293 5.05 1.52 8.39
C VAL A 293 6.35 1.84 7.69
N GLY A 294 6.58 1.18 6.56
CA GLY A 294 7.70 1.43 5.66
C GLY A 294 7.37 2.55 4.69
N MET A 295 8.35 3.42 4.43
CA MET A 295 8.22 4.55 3.49
C MET A 295 9.51 4.78 2.73
N ARG A 296 9.37 5.45 1.57
CA ARG A 296 10.48 6.00 0.80
C ARG A 296 10.34 7.51 0.71
N ILE A 297 11.13 8.23 1.50
CA ILE A 297 11.02 9.69 1.64
C ILE A 297 12.32 10.39 1.25
N PRO A 298 12.30 11.68 0.89
CA PRO A 298 13.52 12.45 0.70
C PRO A 298 14.33 12.48 1.99
N LYS A 299 15.64 12.26 1.87
CA LYS A 299 16.58 12.28 3.00
C LYS A 299 16.46 13.55 3.86
N ALA A 300 16.22 14.69 3.22
CA ALA A 300 16.03 15.97 3.89
C ALA A 300 14.77 16.02 4.78
N SER A 301 13.75 15.22 4.47
CA SER A 301 12.47 15.19 5.17
C SER A 301 12.43 14.22 6.35
N VAL A 302 13.47 13.43 6.58
CA VAL A 302 13.52 12.43 7.67
C VAL A 302 13.25 13.05 9.05
N ARG A 303 13.74 14.28 9.27
CA ARG A 303 13.47 15.00 10.53
C ARG A 303 11.99 15.33 10.70
N ASP A 304 11.32 15.77 9.63
CA ASP A 304 9.90 16.13 9.70
C ASP A 304 9.04 14.89 9.93
N PHE A 305 9.36 13.77 9.27
CA PHE A 305 8.67 12.50 9.54
C PHE A 305 8.95 11.95 10.94
N ALA A 306 10.17 12.14 11.48
CA ALA A 306 10.46 11.82 12.87
C ALA A 306 9.62 12.67 13.84
N ARG A 307 9.39 13.95 13.52
CA ARG A 307 8.48 14.81 14.30
C ARG A 307 7.05 14.26 14.30
N GLU A 308 6.52 13.88 13.14
CA GLU A 308 5.19 13.25 13.05
C GLU A 308 5.11 11.97 13.89
N TYR A 309 6.14 11.11 13.80
CA TYR A 309 6.24 9.90 14.61
C TYR A 309 6.18 10.17 16.11
N PHE A 310 6.98 11.12 16.61
CA PHE A 310 7.04 11.41 18.04
C PHE A 310 5.79 12.13 18.56
N GLN A 311 4.99 12.77 17.70
CA GLN A 311 3.69 13.33 18.09
C GLN A 311 2.64 12.26 18.42
N LEU A 312 2.83 11.02 17.96
CA LEU A 312 1.93 9.91 18.25
C LEU A 312 2.06 9.41 19.70
N PHE A 313 3.16 9.72 20.37
CA PHE A 313 3.36 9.33 21.75
C PHE A 313 2.56 10.22 22.70
N ASP A 314 2.08 9.62 23.79
CA ASP A 314 1.49 10.40 24.86
C ASP A 314 2.57 11.23 25.61
N LYS A 315 2.12 12.11 26.51
CA LYS A 315 3.02 12.95 27.32
C LYS A 315 3.99 12.15 28.21
N LYS A 316 3.72 10.85 28.42
CA LYS A 316 4.59 9.96 29.19
C LYS A 316 5.62 9.28 28.31
N GLY A 317 5.56 9.42 26.98
CA GLY A 317 6.44 8.74 26.04
C GLY A 317 5.99 7.29 25.78
N ASP A 318 4.70 6.99 25.94
CA ASP A 318 4.10 5.70 25.57
C ASP A 318 3.32 5.81 24.25
N ARG A 319 3.16 4.66 23.57
CA ARG A 319 2.25 4.51 22.43
C ARG A 319 0.77 4.69 22.83
N PRO A 320 -0.11 5.13 21.91
CA PRO A 320 -1.51 5.47 22.22
C PRO A 320 -2.39 4.25 22.52
N ASP A 321 -2.11 3.12 21.88
CA ASP A 321 -2.81 1.84 21.88
C ASP A 321 -2.33 0.90 22.99
N LYS A 322 -2.42 1.33 24.26
CA LYS A 322 -1.91 0.55 25.41
C LYS A 322 -2.59 -0.82 25.65
N GLY A 323 -3.70 -1.07 24.94
CA GLY A 323 -4.39 -2.36 24.93
C GLY A 323 -3.60 -3.44 24.19
N ASP A 324 -2.87 -3.04 23.15
CA ASP A 324 -2.04 -3.93 22.35
C ASP A 324 -0.71 -4.17 23.07
N ARG A 325 -0.49 -5.43 23.45
CA ARG A 325 0.59 -5.83 24.36
C ARG A 325 1.46 -6.88 23.73
N GLY A 326 2.77 -6.71 23.89
CA GLY A 326 3.75 -7.64 23.37
C GLY A 326 4.82 -6.92 22.57
N PRO A 327 5.95 -7.62 22.32
CA PRO A 327 7.04 -7.07 21.52
C PRO A 327 6.59 -6.70 20.11
N GLU A 328 5.54 -7.33 19.59
CA GLU A 328 4.93 -7.04 18.28
C GLU A 328 4.51 -5.58 18.09
N TYR A 329 4.18 -4.88 19.17
CA TYR A 329 3.71 -3.49 19.15
C TYR A 329 4.76 -2.48 19.60
N ARG A 330 5.99 -2.96 19.85
CA ARG A 330 7.07 -2.13 20.41
C ARG A 330 7.38 -0.94 19.49
N SER A 331 7.82 0.16 20.09
CA SER A 331 8.15 1.39 19.39
C SER A 331 9.50 1.25 18.69
N ILE A 332 9.53 1.39 17.37
CA ILE A 332 10.71 1.18 16.54
C ILE A 332 10.90 2.27 15.49
N VAL A 333 12.15 2.51 15.11
CA VAL A 333 12.54 3.31 13.95
C VAL A 333 13.61 2.56 13.17
N GLY A 334 13.48 2.48 11.85
CA GLY A 334 14.47 1.90 10.95
C GLY A 334 15.12 2.97 10.08
N LEU A 335 16.44 3.10 10.16
CA LEU A 335 17.23 4.03 9.35
C LEU A 335 18.41 3.30 8.69
N PRO A 336 18.88 3.75 7.52
CA PRO A 336 20.16 3.31 6.97
C PRO A 336 21.30 3.54 7.98
N GLY A 337 21.96 2.45 8.39
CA GLY A 337 23.05 2.50 9.39
C GLY A 337 22.60 2.63 10.86
N GLY A 338 21.29 2.64 11.13
CA GLY A 338 20.72 2.70 12.48
C GLY A 338 21.20 3.91 13.27
N MET A 339 21.59 3.72 14.53
CA MET A 339 22.11 4.81 15.37
C MET A 339 23.46 5.37 14.91
N ASN A 340 24.20 4.62 14.10
CA ASN A 340 25.49 5.03 13.56
C ASN A 340 25.34 5.71 12.18
N GLY A 341 24.13 5.74 11.63
CA GLY A 341 23.82 6.36 10.34
C GLY A 341 23.74 7.88 10.42
N GLU A 342 23.96 8.54 9.28
CA GLU A 342 23.90 10.01 9.18
C GLU A 342 22.52 10.59 9.56
N LEU A 343 21.46 9.79 9.37
CA LEU A 343 20.08 10.20 9.62
C LEU A 343 19.68 10.12 11.09
N PHE A 344 20.48 9.45 11.93
CA PHE A 344 20.15 9.28 13.34
C PHE A 344 20.04 10.61 14.09
N ALA A 345 20.87 11.60 13.75
CA ALA A 345 20.83 12.92 14.39
C ALA A 345 19.47 13.61 14.22
N ALA A 346 18.82 13.44 13.06
CA ALA A 346 17.50 13.99 12.80
C ALA A 346 16.43 13.38 13.71
N VAL A 347 16.45 12.05 13.87
CA VAL A 347 15.53 11.32 14.76
C VAL A 347 15.80 11.65 16.23
N LYS A 348 17.08 11.67 16.64
CA LYS A 348 17.49 11.99 18.00
C LYS A 348 17.01 13.37 18.46
N CYS A 349 17.06 14.37 17.57
CA CYS A 349 16.59 15.72 17.86
C CYS A 349 15.10 15.76 18.22
N GLU A 350 14.27 14.95 17.56
CA GLU A 350 12.82 14.96 17.79
C GLU A 350 12.41 14.05 18.97
N ALA A 351 13.27 13.12 19.37
CA ALA A 351 13.06 12.25 20.55
C ALA A 351 13.39 12.93 21.89
N GLU A 352 14.14 14.04 21.87
CA GLU A 352 14.78 14.62 23.05
C GLU A 352 13.76 14.98 24.15
N GLY A 353 13.98 14.46 25.36
CA GLY A 353 13.09 14.66 26.52
C GLY A 353 11.81 13.81 26.52
N LEU A 354 11.46 13.17 25.40
CA LEU A 354 10.26 12.33 25.27
C LEU A 354 10.59 10.85 25.55
N VAL A 355 11.53 10.27 24.80
CA VAL A 355 11.91 8.86 24.90
C VAL A 355 13.43 8.67 24.87
N GLU A 356 13.89 7.55 25.39
CA GLU A 356 15.25 7.06 25.22
C GLU A 356 15.37 6.28 23.90
N LEU A 357 16.34 6.64 23.07
CA LEU A 357 16.66 5.88 21.86
C LEU A 357 17.73 4.84 22.17
N LYS A 358 17.46 3.58 21.86
CA LYS A 358 18.37 2.45 22.04
C LYS A 358 18.63 1.71 20.73
N GLU A 359 19.80 1.11 20.58
CA GLU A 359 20.12 0.33 19.39
C GLU A 359 19.27 -0.95 19.38
N GLY A 360 18.56 -1.18 18.28
CA GLY A 360 17.79 -2.40 18.09
C GLY A 360 18.69 -3.55 17.61
N VAL A 361 18.57 -4.71 18.25
CA VAL A 361 19.37 -5.92 17.93
C VAL A 361 18.52 -7.07 17.41
N GLY A 362 17.22 -6.84 17.27
CA GLY A 362 16.24 -7.76 16.74
C GLY A 362 15.57 -8.58 17.84
N ASN A 363 14.27 -8.86 17.67
CA ASN A 363 13.45 -9.53 18.68
C ASN A 363 13.42 -8.78 20.03
N ASP A 364 13.61 -7.47 20.00
CA ASP A 364 13.70 -6.63 21.18
C ASP A 364 12.37 -6.65 21.98
N PRO A 365 12.42 -6.46 23.30
CA PRO A 365 11.23 -6.54 24.14
C PRO A 365 10.29 -5.35 23.88
N ASP A 366 9.05 -5.53 24.33
CA ASP A 366 8.02 -4.47 24.34
C ASP A 366 8.53 -3.18 25.00
N THR A 367 8.10 -2.03 24.51
CA THR A 367 8.47 -0.68 24.97
C THR A 367 7.43 -0.01 25.85
N ILE A 368 6.25 -0.60 26.00
CA ILE A 368 5.17 -0.02 26.83
C ILE A 368 5.64 0.24 28.26
N GLY A 369 5.44 1.48 28.75
CA GLY A 369 5.85 1.93 30.08
C GLY A 369 7.36 2.12 30.27
N LYS A 370 8.17 1.94 29.21
CA LYS A 370 9.64 2.03 29.28
C LYS A 370 10.20 3.31 28.68
N ARG A 371 9.37 4.12 28.00
CA ARG A 371 9.81 5.35 27.30
C ARG A 371 11.01 5.09 26.39
N THR A 372 11.00 3.97 25.68
CA THR A 372 12.13 3.53 24.85
C THR A 372 11.66 3.36 23.42
N VAL A 373 12.51 3.74 22.47
CA VAL A 373 12.34 3.43 21.05
C VAL A 373 13.58 2.70 20.56
N TRP A 374 13.38 1.57 19.89
CA TRP A 374 14.46 0.80 19.29
C TRP A 374 14.80 1.34 17.91
N VAL A 375 16.06 1.70 17.69
CA VAL A 375 16.58 2.24 16.43
C VAL A 375 17.40 1.17 15.74
N TYR A 376 16.88 0.69 14.61
CA TYR A 376 17.46 -0.40 13.83
C TYR A 376 18.21 0.14 12.61
N ASP A 377 19.28 -0.57 12.26
CA ASP A 377 19.88 -0.50 10.93
C ASP A 377 19.02 -1.27 9.94
N ASN A 378 18.28 -0.57 9.10
CA ASN A 378 17.30 -1.18 8.20
C ASN A 378 17.94 -2.01 7.07
N THR A 379 19.26 -1.96 6.91
CA THR A 379 19.99 -2.87 6.00
C THR A 379 20.18 -4.26 6.62
N LYS A 380 20.15 -4.34 7.95
CA LYS A 380 20.24 -5.60 8.72
C LYS A 380 18.87 -6.11 9.13
N PHE A 381 17.96 -5.19 9.44
CA PHE A 381 16.59 -5.45 9.86
C PHE A 381 15.63 -4.83 8.85
N PRO A 382 15.49 -5.41 7.65
CA PRO A 382 14.69 -4.80 6.59
C PRO A 382 13.20 -4.76 6.96
N PHE A 383 12.49 -3.84 6.29
CA PHE A 383 11.04 -3.81 6.31
C PHE A 383 10.47 -4.89 5.37
N HIS A 384 9.43 -5.58 5.84
CA HIS A 384 8.69 -6.59 5.11
C HIS A 384 7.25 -6.12 4.90
N LEU A 385 6.84 -5.95 3.64
CA LEU A 385 5.49 -5.53 3.29
C LEU A 385 4.44 -6.53 3.83
N GLY A 386 3.43 -6.02 4.53
CA GLY A 386 2.32 -6.82 5.05
C GLY A 386 1.33 -7.26 3.96
N GLU A 387 0.36 -8.07 4.35
CA GLU A 387 -0.74 -8.53 3.48
C GLU A 387 -1.56 -7.35 2.92
N VAL A 388 -2.25 -7.58 1.81
CA VAL A 388 -3.07 -6.57 1.13
C VAL A 388 -4.20 -6.13 2.06
N TYR A 389 -4.79 -7.08 2.81
CA TYR A 389 -5.84 -6.80 3.80
C TYR A 389 -5.50 -5.66 4.76
N HIS A 390 -4.26 -5.61 5.27
CA HIS A 390 -3.83 -4.64 6.28
C HIS A 390 -3.55 -3.24 5.72
N GLN A 391 -3.53 -3.08 4.39
CA GLN A 391 -3.21 -1.79 3.79
C GLN A 391 -4.44 -0.87 3.79
N TYR A 392 -4.21 0.36 4.23
CA TYR A 392 -5.20 1.43 4.29
C TYR A 392 -6.47 0.94 4.97
N HIS A 393 -6.29 0.39 6.17
CA HIS A 393 -7.37 -0.13 7.00
C HIS A 393 -7.75 0.92 8.06
N ASP A 394 -9.01 0.92 8.47
CA ASP A 394 -9.49 1.66 9.63
C ASP A 394 -8.73 1.24 10.90
N GLY A 395 -8.55 2.16 11.82
CA GLY A 395 -7.94 1.84 13.12
C GLY A 395 -8.92 1.09 14.03
N PHE A 396 -8.42 0.66 15.19
CA PHE A 396 -9.23 -0.10 16.16
C PHE A 396 -9.87 0.78 17.24
N MET A 397 -9.37 2.00 17.44
CA MET A 397 -9.85 2.87 18.50
C MET A 397 -11.12 3.62 18.08
N PRO A 398 -12.01 3.96 19.03
CA PRO A 398 -13.18 4.76 18.71
C PRO A 398 -12.82 6.06 18.00
N GLY A 399 -13.40 6.28 16.81
CA GLY A 399 -13.12 7.45 15.97
C GLY A 399 -12.03 7.25 14.92
N GLU A 400 -11.47 6.04 14.79
CA GLU A 400 -10.54 5.67 13.71
C GLU A 400 -11.24 5.04 12.49
N ASP A 401 -12.52 5.37 12.28
CA ASP A 401 -13.25 5.07 11.05
C ASP A 401 -12.81 6.08 9.97
N TYR A 402 -11.88 5.69 9.11
CA TYR A 402 -11.31 6.59 8.11
C TYR A 402 -12.24 6.77 6.91
N PRO A 403 -12.17 7.90 6.20
CA PRO A 403 -13.04 8.15 5.06
C PRO A 403 -12.84 7.10 3.96
N PRO A 404 -13.88 6.74 3.18
CA PRO A 404 -13.77 5.77 2.09
C PRO A 404 -12.63 6.06 1.11
N ALA A 405 -12.34 7.34 0.83
CA ALA A 405 -11.23 7.74 -0.03
C ALA A 405 -9.86 7.27 0.48
N TYR A 406 -9.66 7.13 1.79
CA TYR A 406 -8.45 6.51 2.34
C TYR A 406 -8.45 5.00 2.13
N ASN A 407 -9.56 4.33 2.46
CA ASN A 407 -9.70 2.88 2.32
C ASN A 407 -9.55 2.41 0.86
N ASP A 408 -10.00 3.22 -0.10
CA ASP A 408 -9.90 2.97 -1.55
C ASP A 408 -8.45 2.99 -2.07
N LEU A 409 -7.51 3.63 -1.35
CA LEU A 409 -6.08 3.64 -1.69
C LEU A 409 -5.50 2.22 -1.82
N LYS A 410 -6.06 1.25 -1.08
CA LYS A 410 -5.67 -0.16 -1.20
C LYS A 410 -5.87 -0.69 -2.61
N ALA A 411 -7.07 -0.49 -3.16
CA ALA A 411 -7.40 -0.95 -4.50
C ALA A 411 -6.56 -0.20 -5.55
N ASP A 412 -6.32 1.09 -5.34
CA ASP A 412 -5.51 1.92 -6.23
C ASP A 412 -4.03 1.51 -6.23
N ALA A 413 -3.43 1.32 -5.05
CA ALA A 413 -2.06 0.85 -4.91
C ALA A 413 -1.87 -0.55 -5.51
N TYR A 414 -2.85 -1.44 -5.33
CA TYR A 414 -2.81 -2.78 -5.90
C TYR A 414 -2.93 -2.76 -7.43
N ARG A 415 -3.88 -1.99 -7.98
CA ARG A 415 -4.03 -1.81 -9.44
C ARG A 415 -2.82 -1.17 -10.08
N ALA A 416 -2.16 -0.24 -9.39
CA ALA A 416 -0.94 0.40 -9.84
C ALA A 416 0.32 -0.49 -9.70
N GLY A 417 0.21 -1.66 -9.08
CA GLY A 417 1.34 -2.57 -8.82
C GLY A 417 2.31 -2.07 -7.76
N ARG A 418 1.94 -1.03 -6.99
CA ARG A 418 2.73 -0.56 -5.83
C ARG A 418 2.55 -1.50 -4.63
N LEU A 419 1.35 -2.07 -4.51
CA LEU A 419 1.04 -3.13 -3.55
C LEU A 419 0.95 -4.46 -4.30
N VAL A 420 1.65 -5.48 -3.79
CA VAL A 420 1.69 -6.82 -4.37
C VAL A 420 1.30 -7.84 -3.31
N TRP A 421 0.88 -9.02 -3.77
CA TRP A 421 0.64 -10.14 -2.86
C TRP A 421 1.95 -10.52 -2.14
N SER A 422 1.93 -10.53 -0.80
CA SER A 422 3.09 -10.79 0.04
C SER A 422 3.54 -12.26 0.07
N GLY A 423 2.72 -13.17 -0.46
CA GLY A 423 2.95 -14.62 -0.34
C GLY A 423 2.33 -15.24 0.92
N CYS A 424 1.90 -14.40 1.86
CA CYS A 424 1.25 -14.83 3.10
C CYS A 424 -0.21 -15.26 2.89
N PRO A 425 -0.78 -16.07 3.81
CA PRO A 425 -2.20 -16.38 3.81
C PRO A 425 -3.01 -15.10 4.04
N ASP A 426 -3.60 -14.57 2.99
CA ASP A 426 -4.52 -13.44 3.06
C ASP A 426 -5.97 -13.96 3.08
N ILE A 427 -6.84 -13.34 3.88
CA ILE A 427 -8.28 -13.66 3.93
C ILE A 427 -8.93 -13.23 2.61
N VAL A 428 -8.35 -12.20 1.97
CA VAL A 428 -8.72 -11.73 0.65
C VAL A 428 -7.83 -12.44 -0.38
N GLY A 429 -8.02 -13.75 -0.53
CA GLY A 429 -7.50 -14.44 -1.71
C GLY A 429 -8.10 -13.80 -2.97
N PRO A 430 -7.36 -13.73 -4.09
CA PRO A 430 -7.94 -13.34 -5.37
C PRO A 430 -9.11 -14.24 -5.80
#